data_AF-A0A3D4QUB6-F1
#
_entry.id   AF-A0A3D4QUB6-F1
#
_cell.length_a   1.000
_cell.length_b   1.000
_cell.length_c   1.000
_cell.angle_alpha   90.00
_cell.angle_beta   90.00
_cell.angle_gamma   90.00
#
_symmetry.space_group_name_H-M   'P 1'
#
loop_
_entity.id
_entity.type
_entity.pdbx_description
1 polymer ?
#
loop_
_entity_poly.entity_id
_entity_poly.type
_entity_poly.pdbx_seq_one_letter_code
_entity_poly.pdbx_strand_id
1 'polypeptide(L)' 'MDKFFNQKNCDRCGGDLKSGRIMSMFNTDCICMVCSDKEKLDKDYKKAVEDDHEQIKKGNYNFKGIKG' A
#
# COMPACT_ATOMS: atom_id res chain seq x y z
N MET A 1 15.62 -10.16 5.53
CA MET A 1 15.49 -9.75 4.12
C MET A 1 14.04 -9.42 3.88
N ASP A 2 13.73 -8.13 3.76
CA ASP A 2 12.36 -7.65 3.63
C ASP A 2 11.70 -8.20 2.35
N LYS A 3 10.57 -8.91 2.53
CA LYS A 3 9.80 -9.55 1.46
C LYS A 3 9.53 -8.56 0.32
N PHE A 4 9.24 -7.30 0.66
CA PHE A 4 9.00 -6.22 -0.29
C PHE A 4 10.10 -6.06 -1.36
N PHE A 5 11.38 -6.17 -0.99
CA PHE A 5 12.48 -5.94 -1.93
C PHE A 5 12.77 -7.14 -2.85
N ASN A 6 12.46 -8.35 -2.40
CA ASN A 6 12.68 -9.58 -3.17
C ASN A 6 11.42 -10.08 -3.88
N GLN A 7 10.25 -9.52 -3.56
CA GLN A 7 8.99 -9.93 -4.14
C GLN A 7 8.89 -9.52 -5.61
N LYS A 8 8.61 -10.52 -6.46
CA LYS A 8 8.48 -10.37 -7.92
C LYS A 8 7.03 -10.30 -8.38
N ASN A 9 6.09 -10.68 -7.54
CA ASN A 9 4.68 -10.81 -7.88
C ASN A 9 3.80 -10.04 -6.89
N CYS A 10 2.77 -9.39 -7.38
CA CYS A 10 1.79 -8.65 -6.57
C CYS A 10 1.04 -9.61 -5.63
N ASP A 11 0.94 -9.29 -4.34
CA ASP A 11 0.22 -10.13 -3.37
C ASP A 11 -1.29 -10.22 -3.69
N ARG A 12 -1.86 -9.20 -4.38
CA ARG A 12 -3.31 -9.15 -4.69
C ARG A 12 -3.68 -9.83 -6.00
N CYS A 13 -2.92 -9.59 -7.07
CA CYS A 13 -3.26 -10.09 -8.41
C CYS A 13 -2.28 -11.11 -8.97
N GLY A 14 -1.15 -11.37 -8.31
CA GLY A 14 -0.08 -12.24 -8.80
C GLY A 14 0.74 -11.67 -9.97
N GLY A 15 0.38 -10.49 -10.49
CA GLY A 15 1.06 -9.84 -11.61
C GLY A 15 2.52 -9.47 -11.32
N ASP A 16 3.35 -9.38 -12.35
CA ASP A 16 4.78 -9.07 -12.22
C ASP A 16 4.99 -7.63 -11.69
N LEU A 17 5.88 -7.48 -10.71
CA LEU A 17 6.23 -6.22 -10.05
C LEU A 17 7.40 -5.48 -10.70
N LYS A 18 7.99 -6.01 -11.78
CA LYS A 18 9.09 -5.36 -12.53
C LYS A 18 8.76 -3.95 -13.01
N SER A 19 7.51 -3.71 -13.40
CA SER A 19 7.07 -2.40 -13.89
C SER A 19 6.89 -1.37 -12.78
N GLY A 20 6.93 -1.79 -11.52
CA GLY A 20 6.71 -0.93 -10.37
C GLY A 20 5.94 -1.67 -9.28
N ARG A 21 6.44 -1.52 -8.06
CA ARG A 21 5.81 -2.03 -6.84
C ARG A 21 5.61 -0.89 -5.86
N ILE A 22 4.53 -0.98 -5.11
CA ILE A 22 4.19 -0.04 -4.06
C ILE A 22 3.56 -0.81 -2.90
N MET A 23 3.68 -0.27 -1.70
CA MET A 23 2.95 -0.79 -0.55
C MET A 23 1.52 -0.25 -0.61
N SER A 24 0.53 -1.08 -0.27
CA SER A 24 -0.86 -0.62 -0.22
C SER A 24 -1.00 0.55 0.78
N MET A 25 -1.97 1.44 0.52
CA MET A 25 -2.33 2.49 1.48
C MET A 25 -3.22 1.94 2.61
N PHE A 26 -3.86 0.79 2.38
CA PHE A 26 -4.77 0.18 3.34
C PHE A 26 -4.06 -0.77 4.30
N ASN A 27 -2.97 -1.40 3.86
CA ASN A 27 -2.23 -2.39 4.63
C ASN A 27 -0.75 -2.43 4.19
N THR A 28 0.04 -3.35 4.74
CA THR A 28 1.47 -3.50 4.40
C THR A 28 1.73 -4.43 3.20
N ASP A 29 0.73 -4.71 2.36
CA ASP A 29 0.90 -5.63 1.23
C ASP A 29 1.68 -4.99 0.07
N CYS A 30 2.49 -5.81 -0.62
CA CYS A 30 3.22 -5.35 -1.79
C CYS A 30 2.39 -5.59 -3.05
N ILE A 31 1.94 -4.49 -3.65
CA ILE A 31 1.03 -4.51 -4.80
C ILE A 31 1.68 -3.87 -6.03
N CYS A 32 1.19 -4.24 -7.21
CA CYS A 32 1.59 -3.59 -8.45
C CYS A 32 0.92 -2.21 -8.59
N MET A 33 1.47 -1.37 -9.46
CA MET A 33 0.92 -0.04 -9.76
C MET A 33 -0.56 -0.10 -10.19
N VAL A 34 -0.95 -1.12 -10.95
CA VAL A 34 -2.34 -1.32 -11.39
C VAL A 34 -3.28 -1.57 -10.21
N CYS A 35 -2.85 -2.38 -9.23
CA CYS A 35 -3.62 -2.63 -8.02
C CYS A 35 -3.71 -1.37 -7.15
N SER A 36 -2.63 -0.59 -7.07
CA SER A 36 -2.63 0.70 -6.36
C SER A 36 -3.54 1.72 -7.01
N ASP A 37 -3.61 1.79 -8.34
CA ASP A 37 -4.52 2.72 -9.02
C ASP A 37 -5.98 2.31 -8.83
N LYS A 38 -6.28 1.01 -8.76
CA LYS A 38 -7.60 0.53 -8.34
C LYS A 38 -7.92 0.93 -6.90
N GLU A 39 -6.93 0.89 -6.01
CA GLU A 39 -7.08 1.37 -4.64
C GLU A 39 -7.38 2.85 -4.60
N LYS A 40 -6.70 3.69 -5.40
CA LYS A 40 -6.97 5.13 -5.48
C LYS A 40 -8.40 5.47 -5.93
N LEU A 41 -9.02 4.58 -6.70
CA LEU A 41 -10.41 4.71 -7.14
C LEU A 41 -11.42 4.25 -6.08
N ASP A 42 -10.96 3.57 -5.03
CA ASP A 42 -11.81 3.15 -3.92
C ASP A 42 -12.27 4.35 -3.09
N LYS A 43 -13.51 4.32 -2.63
CA LYS A 43 -14.13 5.39 -1.84
C LYS A 43 -13.40 5.59 -0.52
N ASP A 44 -12.84 4.51 0.03
CA ASP A 44 -12.14 4.52 1.31
C ASP A 44 -10.67 4.96 1.19
N TYR A 45 -10.15 5.15 -0.02
CA TYR A 45 -8.74 5.52 -0.22
C TYR A 45 -8.40 6.88 0.37
N LYS A 46 -9.29 7.86 0.19
CA LYS A 46 -9.11 9.18 0.79
C LYS A 46 -9.01 9.08 2.31
N LYS A 47 -9.87 8.27 2.92
CA LYS A 47 -9.86 8.03 4.35
C LYS A 47 -8.54 7.38 4.79
N ALA A 48 -8.05 6.39 4.03
CA ALA A 48 -6.77 5.76 4.32
C ALA A 48 -5.60 6.76 4.31
N VAL A 49 -5.57 7.66 3.33
CA VAL A 49 -4.56 8.74 3.25
C VAL A 49 -4.71 9.74 4.39
N GLU A 50 -5.93 10.11 4.75
CA GLU A 50 -6.19 11.05 5.86
C GLU A 50 -5.72 10.46 7.20
N ASP A 51 -6.08 9.21 7.49
CA ASP A 51 -5.62 8.49 8.68
C ASP A 51 -4.08 8.39 8.71
N ASP A 52 -3.45 8.04 7.59
CA ASP A 52 -1.98 7.97 7.49
C ASP A 52 -1.32 9.34 7.76
N HIS A 53 -1.84 10.41 7.14
CA HIS A 53 -1.39 11.78 7.39
C HIS A 53 -1.59 12.21 8.85
N GLU A 54 -2.70 11.84 9.49
CA GLU A 54 -2.92 12.12 10.91
C GLU A 54 -1.91 11.40 11.81
N GLN A 55 -1.58 10.15 11.48
CA GLN A 55 -0.59 9.36 12.23
C GLN A 55 0.81 9.93 12.06
N ILE A 56 1.19 10.28 10.83
CA ILE A 56 2.44 11.00 10.53
C ILE A 56 2.51 12.31 11.32
N LYS A 57 1.40 13.08 11.37
CA LYS A 57 1.32 14.34 12.13
C LYS A 57 1.47 14.12 13.64
N LYS A 58 1.04 12.97 14.15
CA LYS A 58 1.24 12.55 15.55
C LYS A 58 2.66 11.98 15.81
N GLY A 59 3.52 11.91 14.78
CA GLY A 59 4.85 11.33 14.86
C GLY A 59 4.90 9.80 14.70
N ASN A 60 3.79 9.19 14.29
CA ASN A 60 3.69 7.76 14.03
C ASN A 60 3.86 7.48 12.52
N TYR A 61 5.11 7.25 12.12
CA TYR A 61 5.49 6.91 10.74
C TYR A 61 5.36 5.41 10.41
N ASN A 62 4.94 4.59 11.39
CA ASN A 62 4.75 3.15 11.24
C ASN A 62 3.26 2.79 11.19
N PHE A 63 2.43 3.67 10.64
CA PHE A 63 1.02 3.36 10.46
C PHE A 63 0.89 2.21 9.46
N LYS A 64 0.19 1.15 9.87
CA LYS A 64 0.03 -0.06 9.07
C LYS A 64 -1.07 0.06 8.02
N GLY A 65 -1.69 1.24 7.89
CA GLY A 65 -2.87 1.47 7.08
C GLY A 65 -4.16 1.16 7.85
N ILE A 66 -5.30 1.57 7.29
CA ILE A 66 -6.61 1.46 7.94
C ILE A 66 -7.20 0.04 8.00
N LYS A 67 -6.57 -0.93 7.33
CA LYS A 67 -6.95 -2.36 7.30
C LYS A 67 -5.79 -3.28 7.77
N GLY A 68 -4.77 -2.73 8.43
CA GLY A 68 -3.57 -3.43 8.89
C GLY A 68 -3.60 -3.93 10.33
#